data_AF-A0A834MFB5-F1
#
_entry.id   AF-A0A834MFB5-F1
#
_cell.length_a   1.000
_cell.length_b   1.000
_cell.length_c   1.000
_cell.angle_alpha   90.00
_cell.angle_beta   90.00
_cell.angle_gamma   90.00
#
_symmetry.space_group_name_H-M   'P 1'
#
loop_
_entity.id
_entity.type
_entity.pdbx_description
1 polymer ?
#
loop_
_entity_poly.entity_id
_entity_poly.type
_entity_poly.pdbx_seq_one_letter_code
_entity_poly.pdbx_strand_id
1 'polypeptide(L)'
;IIGATSIIFSYLGEFLSVKDRDRLLSRLEIFWTIGTIILPGVAWAFLGQKSDDIMIYSDDSSQWRIFVLICSLPSACSVVLLCFLPETPKFLITKRRFDNAMMVFQKIYACNTGNNMKRYPVSNEKY
;
A
#
# COMPACT_ATOMS: atom_id res chain seq x y z
N ILE A 1 4.04 15.00 0.40
CA ILE A 1 4.30 13.80 1.23
C ILE A 1 3.27 13.70 2.36
N ILE A 2 3.16 14.69 3.25
CA ILE A 2 2.25 14.67 4.41
C ILE A 2 0.78 14.39 4.06
N GLY A 3 0.26 14.98 2.97
CA GLY A 3 -1.12 14.73 2.53
C GLY A 3 -1.34 13.34 1.92
N ALA A 4 -0.34 12.75 1.27
CA ALA A 4 -0.45 11.41 0.73
C ALA A 4 -0.36 10.36 1.85
N THR A 5 0.52 10.58 2.82
CA THR A 5 0.65 9.70 3.98
C THR A 5 -0.61 9.76 4.86
N SER A 6 -1.19 10.94 5.09
CA SER A 6 -2.41 11.07 5.91
C SER A 6 -3.60 10.29 5.34
N ILE A 7 -3.74 10.21 4.01
CA ILE A 7 -4.77 9.39 3.36
C ILE A 7 -4.56 7.91 3.65
N ILE A 8 -3.32 7.41 3.55
CA ILE A 8 -3.00 6.00 3.79
C ILE A 8 -3.27 5.62 5.26
N PHE A 9 -2.84 6.47 6.20
CA PHE A 9 -3.09 6.26 7.63
C PHE A 9 -4.59 6.27 7.96
N SER A 10 -5.34 7.21 7.38
CA SER A 10 -6.79 7.29 7.57
C SER A 10 -7.50 6.09 6.97
N TYR A 11 -7.14 5.70 5.74
CA TYR A 11 -7.69 4.53 5.06
C TYR A 11 -7.44 3.26 5.88
N LEU A 12 -6.18 2.95 6.22
CA LEU A 12 -5.86 1.71 6.94
C LEU A 12 -6.44 1.71 8.36
N GLY A 13 -6.44 2.86 9.03
CA GLY A 13 -7.02 3.03 10.36
C GLY A 13 -8.50 2.67 10.43
N GLU A 14 -9.24 2.73 9.31
CA GLU A 14 -10.64 2.32 9.24
C GLU A 14 -10.85 0.80 9.13
N PHE A 15 -9.85 0.06 8.65
CA PHE A 15 -9.92 -1.41 8.55
C PHE A 15 -9.33 -2.13 9.78
N LEU A 16 -8.63 -1.38 10.63
CA LEU A 16 -7.91 -1.90 11.80
C LEU A 16 -8.80 -1.97 13.05
N SER A 17 -8.63 -3.05 13.82
CA SER A 17 -9.16 -3.12 15.19
C SER A 17 -8.43 -2.13 16.10
N VAL A 18 -9.14 -1.50 17.03
CA VAL A 18 -8.58 -0.50 17.97
C VAL A 18 -7.36 -1.04 18.73
N LYS A 19 -7.33 -2.35 19.02
CA LYS A 19 -6.22 -2.99 19.76
C LYS A 19 -4.94 -3.14 18.94
N ASP A 20 -5.07 -3.38 17.62
CA ASP A 20 -3.93 -3.67 16.74
C ASP A 20 -3.53 -2.48 15.87
N ARG A 21 -4.34 -1.41 15.89
CA ARG A 21 -4.16 -0.23 15.06
C ARG A 21 -2.76 0.34 15.20
N ASP A 22 -2.34 0.67 16.41
CA ASP A 22 -1.06 1.35 16.63
C ASP A 22 0.12 0.46 16.21
N ARG A 23 0.04 -0.86 16.47
CA ARG A 23 1.06 -1.83 16.06
C ARG A 23 1.18 -1.93 14.54
N LEU A 24 0.07 -1.97 13.81
CA LEU A 24 0.12 -2.08 12.34
C LEU A 24 0.54 -0.74 11.71
N LEU A 25 0.11 0.38 12.28
CA LEU A 25 0.53 1.71 11.84
C LEU A 25 2.05 1.90 12.01
N SER A 26 2.63 1.51 13.14
CA SER A 26 4.09 1.54 13.30
C SER A 26 4.82 0.62 12.32
N ARG A 27 4.25 -0.54 11.96
CA ARG A 27 4.84 -1.41 10.92
C ARG A 27 4.88 -0.75 9.53
N LEU A 28 3.91 0.10 9.20
CA LEU A 28 3.93 0.88 7.96
C LEU A 28 5.04 1.92 7.96
N GLU A 29 5.27 2.58 9.09
CA GLU A 29 6.36 3.56 9.24
C GLU A 29 7.74 2.91 9.11
N ILE A 30 7.90 1.70 9.66
CA ILE A 30 9.14 0.91 9.49
C ILE A 30 9.34 0.58 8.00
N PHE A 31 8.29 0.17 7.29
CA PHE A 31 8.38 -0.10 5.85
C PHE A 31 8.81 1.14 5.05
N TRP A 32 8.25 2.31 5.37
CA TRP A 32 8.67 3.58 4.78
C TRP A 32 10.16 3.85 5.01
N THR A 33 10.63 3.68 6.24
CA THR A 33 12.03 3.91 6.62
C THR A 33 12.97 2.98 5.86
N ILE A 34 12.61 1.70 5.73
CA ILE A 34 13.38 0.73 4.94
C ILE A 34 13.48 1.17 3.48
N GLY A 35 12.38 1.63 2.87
CA GLY A 35 12.39 2.14 1.49
C GLY A 35 13.33 3.33 1.32
N THR A 36 13.35 4.26 2.28
CA THR A 36 14.27 5.40 2.24
C THR A 36 15.74 5.04 2.40
N ILE A 37 16.06 3.91 3.05
CA ILE A 37 17.43 3.39 3.20
C ILE A 37 17.87 2.62 1.94
N ILE A 38 16.96 1.86 1.33
CA ILE A 38 17.24 1.11 0.11
C ILE A 38 17.54 2.06 -1.05
N LEU A 39 16.82 3.19 -1.15
CA LEU A 39 16.96 4.14 -2.24
C LEU A 39 18.40 4.64 -2.49
N PRO A 40 19.15 5.18 -1.50
CA PRO A 40 20.55 5.55 -1.68
C PRO A 40 21.46 4.34 -1.93
N GLY A 41 21.13 3.15 -1.39
CA GLY A 41 21.88 1.92 -1.68
C GLY A 41 21.77 1.51 -3.15
N VAL A 42 20.57 1.59 -3.72
CA VAL A 42 20.33 1.38 -5.16
C VAL A 42 21.02 2.47 -5.97
N ALA A 43 20.90 3.74 -5.56
CA ALA A 43 21.57 4.84 -6.26
C ALA A 43 23.09 4.64 -6.32
N TRP A 44 23.71 4.24 -5.21
CA TRP A 44 25.15 3.93 -5.16
C TRP A 44 25.53 2.79 -6.10
N ALA A 45 24.75 1.71 -6.12
CA ALA A 45 25.04 0.54 -6.94
C ALA A 45 25.01 0.84 -8.45
N PHE A 46 24.09 1.71 -8.90
CA PHE A 46 23.90 2.02 -10.32
C PHE A 46 24.66 3.25 -10.81
N LEU A 47 24.76 4.31 -10.00
CA LEU A 47 25.46 5.56 -10.39
C LEU A 47 26.95 5.53 -10.05
N GLY A 48 27.41 4.61 -9.19
CA GLY A 48 28.81 4.45 -8.83
C GLY A 48 29.63 3.59 -9.80
N GLN A 49 28.99 2.98 -10.80
CA GLN A 49 29.65 2.01 -11.68
C GLN A 49 30.33 2.72 -12.87
N LYS A 50 31.56 3.19 -12.63
CA LYS A 50 32.49 3.59 -13.71
C LYS A 50 33.03 2.33 -14.38
N SER A 51 32.38 1.91 -15.46
CA SER A 51 32.83 0.77 -16.26
C SER A 51 33.80 1.25 -17.34
N ASP A 52 35.11 1.11 -17.10
CA ASP A 52 36.14 1.30 -18.14
C ASP A 52 36.17 0.15 -19.17
N ASP A 53 35.43 -0.96 -18.95
CA ASP A 53 35.56 -2.18 -19.77
C ASP A 53 34.29 -2.66 -20.50
N ILE A 54 33.16 -1.96 -20.42
CA ILE A 54 31.94 -2.37 -21.16
C ILE A 54 31.77 -1.50 -22.40
N MET A 55 32.56 -1.82 -23.43
CA MET A 55 32.52 -1.25 -24.77
C MET A 55 31.25 -1.68 -25.55
N ILE A 56 30.06 -1.55 -24.95
CA ILE A 56 28.78 -1.59 -25.66
C ILE A 56 27.82 -0.61 -24.96
N TYR A 57 27.69 0.60 -25.52
CA TYR A 57 26.53 1.49 -25.33
C TYR A 57 26.19 2.02 -23.91
N SER A 58 27.14 2.11 -22.98
CA SER A 58 26.87 2.78 -21.69
C SER A 58 27.20 4.27 -21.78
N ASP A 59 26.33 5.04 -22.46
CA ASP A 59 26.31 6.49 -22.30
C ASP A 59 25.98 6.80 -20.83
N ASP A 60 26.69 7.73 -20.20
CA ASP A 60 26.45 8.17 -18.80
C ASP A 60 24.97 8.57 -18.62
N SER A 61 24.35 9.04 -19.70
CA SER A 61 22.92 9.33 -19.86
C SER A 61 21.97 8.12 -19.79
N SER A 62 22.46 6.88 -19.75
CA SER A 62 21.64 5.65 -19.70
C SER A 62 21.49 5.11 -18.28
N GLN A 63 22.50 5.26 -17.42
CA GLN A 63 22.51 4.69 -16.06
C GLN A 63 21.41 5.28 -15.18
N TRP A 64 21.17 6.60 -15.27
CA TRP A 64 20.08 7.24 -14.53
C TRP A 64 18.69 6.77 -14.99
N ARG A 65 18.53 6.38 -16.27
CA ARG A 65 17.26 5.83 -16.79
C ARG A 65 16.98 4.46 -16.19
N ILE A 66 18.01 3.61 -16.09
CA ILE A 66 17.91 2.29 -15.45
C ILE A 66 17.57 2.46 -13.96
N PHE A 67 18.21 3.42 -13.27
CA PHE A 67 17.87 3.76 -11.88
C PHE A 67 16.40 4.18 -11.74
N VAL A 68 15.90 5.07 -12.61
CA VAL A 68 14.49 5.51 -12.61
C VAL A 68 13.54 4.34 -12.91
N LEU A 69 13.88 3.47 -13.87
CA LEU A 69 13.07 2.29 -14.19
C LEU A 69 12.95 1.35 -12.99
N ILE A 70 14.05 1.07 -12.29
CA ILE A 70 14.03 0.23 -11.09
C ILE A 70 13.18 0.86 -9.98
N CYS A 71 13.30 2.18 -9.77
CA CYS A 71 12.49 2.90 -8.79
C CYS A 71 11.00 2.95 -9.17
N SER A 72 10.68 2.88 -10.48
CA SER A 72 9.30 2.88 -10.97
C SER A 72 8.59 1.55 -10.72
N LEU A 73 9.31 0.42 -10.63
CA LEU A 73 8.72 -0.91 -10.41
C LEU A 73 7.89 -1.01 -9.13
N PRO A 74 8.40 -0.67 -7.92
CA PRO A 74 7.59 -0.72 -6.70
C PRO A 74 6.42 0.29 -6.74
N SER A 75 6.58 1.42 -7.43
CA SER A 75 5.50 2.39 -7.63
C SER A 75 4.38 1.82 -8.51
N ALA A 76 4.73 1.20 -9.64
CA ALA A 76 3.78 0.54 -10.53
C ALA A 76 3.05 -0.61 -9.82
N CYS A 77 3.77 -1.44 -9.06
CA CYS A 77 3.18 -2.49 -8.23
C CYS A 77 2.18 -1.91 -7.22
N SER A 78 2.49 -0.76 -6.61
CA SER A 78 1.59 -0.10 -5.66
C SER A 78 0.29 0.35 -6.32
N VAL A 79 0.34 0.90 -7.55
CA VAL A 79 -0.85 1.28 -8.32
C VAL A 79 -1.74 0.07 -8.60
N VAL A 80 -1.14 -1.03 -9.03
CA VAL A 80 -1.87 -2.28 -9.29
C VAL A 80 -2.54 -2.79 -8.02
N LEU A 81 -1.82 -2.79 -6.88
CA LEU A 81 -2.38 -3.21 -5.59
C LEU A 81 -3.54 -2.32 -5.15
N LEU A 82 -3.44 -1.00 -5.34
CA LEU A 82 -4.51 -0.04 -5.01
C LEU A 82 -5.81 -0.33 -5.76
N CYS A 83 -5.76 -0.84 -7.00
CA CYS A 83 -6.96 -1.24 -7.74
C CYS A 83 -7.72 -2.41 -7.10
N PHE A 84 -7.07 -3.22 -6.27
CA PHE A 84 -7.71 -4.34 -5.55
C PHE A 84 -8.22 -3.96 -4.15
N LEU A 85 -7.87 -2.77 -3.65
CA LEU A 85 -8.29 -2.31 -2.34
C LEU A 85 -9.79 -1.91 -2.38
N PRO A 86 -10.62 -2.40 -1.43
CA PRO A 86 -12.01 -2.01 -1.36
C PRO A 86 -12.15 -0.55 -0.88
N GLU A 87 -13.21 0.12 -1.31
CA GLU A 87 -13.56 1.44 -0.77
C GLU A 87 -13.79 1.38 0.75
N THR A 88 -13.50 2.49 1.44
CA THR A 88 -13.67 2.54 2.88
C THR A 88 -15.13 2.40 3.31
N PRO A 89 -15.42 1.62 4.37
CA PRO A 89 -16.79 1.40 4.82
C PRO A 89 -17.47 2.72 5.25
N LYS A 90 -16.71 3.65 5.85
CA LYS A 90 -17.22 4.96 6.27
C LYS A 90 -17.61 5.84 5.07
N PHE A 91 -16.82 5.80 4.00
CA PHE A 91 -17.14 6.51 2.76
C PHE A 91 -18.43 5.96 2.13
N LEU A 92 -18.60 4.64 2.08
CA LEU A 92 -19.80 3.99 1.56
C LEU A 92 -21.06 4.37 2.36
N ILE A 93 -20.98 4.38 3.69
CA ILE A 93 -22.07 4.84 4.57
C ILE A 93 -22.43 6.31 4.30
N THR A 94 -21.42 7.18 4.18
CA THR A 94 -21.63 8.61 3.88
C THR A 94 -22.33 8.82 2.54
N LYS A 95 -22.10 7.94 1.57
CA LYS A 95 -22.77 7.94 0.26
C LYS A 95 -24.11 7.19 0.24
N ARG A 96 -24.65 6.79 1.40
CA ARG A 96 -25.90 6.00 1.55
C ARG A 96 -25.86 4.65 0.81
N ARG A 97 -24.67 4.06 0.61
CA ARG A 97 -24.46 2.76 -0.04
C ARG A 97 -24.28 1.66 1.02
N PHE A 98 -25.33 1.40 1.79
CA PHE A 98 -25.28 0.51 2.95
C PHE A 98 -25.00 -0.96 2.59
N ASP A 99 -25.52 -1.46 1.47
CA ASP A 99 -25.28 -2.83 1.01
C ASP A 99 -23.79 -3.08 0.73
N ASN A 100 -23.15 -2.13 0.05
CA ASN A 100 -21.71 -2.20 -0.24
C ASN A 100 -20.88 -2.11 1.05
N ALA A 101 -21.28 -1.24 1.99
CA ALA A 101 -20.61 -1.13 3.29
C ALA A 101 -20.70 -2.46 4.06
N MET A 102 -21.87 -3.11 4.05
CA MET A 102 -22.09 -4.42 4.68
C MET A 102 -21.19 -5.49 4.07
N MET A 103 -21.06 -5.55 2.74
CA MET A 103 -20.13 -6.47 2.07
C MET A 103 -18.68 -6.25 2.51
N VAL A 104 -18.25 -4.99 2.63
CA VAL A 104 -16.89 -4.66 3.11
C VAL A 104 -16.69 -5.12 4.55
N PHE A 105 -17.66 -4.90 5.45
CA PHE A 105 -17.58 -5.39 6.82
C PHE A 105 -17.51 -6.91 6.94
N GLN A 106 -18.30 -7.63 6.14
CA GLN A 106 -18.25 -9.09 6.09
C GLN A 106 -16.87 -9.59 5.63
N LYS A 107 -16.27 -8.93 4.63
CA LYS A 107 -14.92 -9.23 4.15
C LYS A 107 -13.87 -8.99 5.23
N ILE A 108 -13.94 -7.86 5.93
CA ILE A 108 -13.03 -7.55 7.06
C ILE A 108 -13.17 -8.59 8.17
N TYR A 109 -14.40 -8.95 8.53
CA TYR A 109 -14.67 -9.98 9.54
C TYR A 109 -14.07 -11.33 9.17
N ALA A 110 -14.26 -11.77 7.92
CA ALA A 110 -13.69 -13.02 7.42
C ALA A 110 -12.15 -12.99 7.41
N CYS A 111 -11.55 -11.89 6.97
CA CYS A 111 -10.09 -11.72 7.00
C CYS A 111 -9.51 -11.72 8.41
N ASN A 112 -10.17 -11.07 9.38
CA ASN A 112 -9.65 -10.94 10.75
C ASN A 112 -9.88 -12.19 11.60
N THR A 113 -10.98 -12.92 11.38
CA THR A 113 -11.35 -14.08 12.21
C THR A 113 -11.08 -15.43 11.56
N GLY A 114 -10.84 -15.46 10.24
CA GLY A 114 -10.75 -16.70 9.46
C GLY A 114 -12.10 -17.41 9.25
N ASN A 115 -13.20 -16.87 9.78
CA ASN A 115 -14.54 -17.44 9.65
C ASN A 115 -15.22 -17.03 8.34
N ASN A 116 -16.27 -17.77 7.95
CA ASN A 116 -17.05 -17.45 6.76
C ASN A 116 -17.79 -16.10 6.91
N MET A 117 -17.86 -15.32 5.83
CA MET A 117 -18.56 -14.04 5.74
C MET A 117 -20.03 -14.12 6.21
N LYS A 118 -20.71 -15.25 5.98
CA LYS A 118 -22.12 -15.47 6.37
C LYS A 118 -22.35 -15.50 7.89
N ARG A 119 -21.30 -15.63 8.70
CA ARG A 119 -21.38 -15.66 10.17
C ARG A 119 -21.29 -14.25 10.79
N TYR A 120 -21.30 -13.21 9.96
CA TYR A 120 -21.25 -11.84 10.43
C TYR A 120 -22.48 -11.52 11.32
N PRO A 121 -22.28 -11.06 12.58
CA PRO A 121 -23.33 -11.06 13.61
C PRO A 121 -24.42 -9.98 13.43
N VAL A 122 -24.31 -9.10 12.42
CA VAL A 122 -25.18 -7.93 12.25
C VAL A 122 -26.13 -8.08 11.05
N SER A 123 -26.36 -9.29 10.54
CA SER A 123 -27.05 -9.47 9.25
C SER A 123 -28.58 -9.26 9.26
N ASN A 124 -29.22 -8.88 10.38
CA ASN A 124 -30.69 -8.99 10.52
C ASN A 124 -31.45 -7.82 11.16
N GLU A 125 -30.89 -6.63 11.33
CA GLU A 125 -31.71 -5.45 11.66
C GLU A 125 -32.18 -4.75 10.39
N LYS A 126 -33.40 -5.10 9.97
CA LYS A 126 -34.20 -4.34 9.02
C LYS A 126 -34.36 -2.91 9.56
N TYR A 127 -33.78 -1.94 8.87
CA TYR A 127 -34.27 -0.56 8.91
C TYR A 127 -35.30 -0.38 7.80
#